data_AF-X0UXA1-F1
#
_entry.id   AF-X0UXA1-F1
#
_cell.length_a   1.000
_cell.length_b   1.000
_cell.length_c   1.000
_cell.angle_alpha   90.00
_cell.angle_beta   90.00
_cell.angle_gamma   90.00
#
_symmetry.space_group_name_H-M   'P 1'
#
loop_
_entity.id
_entity.type
_entity.pdbx_description
1 polymer ?
#
loop_
_entity_poly.entity_id
_entity_poly.type
_entity_poly.pdbx_seq_one_letter_code
_entity_poly.pdbx_strand_id
1 'polypeptide(L)'
;IHIKIEQEPGSSGKDAALAIIRNLMGFPVTADKVTGSKDVRLEPLVAQCAAKNVWLVRGAWNQHFVDELCAIPNGTFRDQGDAASGALNGLAGSLVQIGVIDD
;
A
#
# COMPACT_ATOMS: atom_id res chain seq x y z
N ILE A 1 -3.02 -3.14 -16.52
CA ILE A 1 -3.55 -3.17 -15.12
C ILE A 1 -2.71 -4.18 -14.37
N HIS A 2 -1.98 -3.77 -13.34
CA HIS A 2 -1.18 -4.65 -12.47
C HIS A 2 -1.84 -4.66 -11.09
N ILE A 3 -2.10 -5.85 -10.56
CA ILE A 3 -2.66 -6.05 -9.21
C ILE A 3 -1.51 -6.39 -8.27
N LYS A 4 -1.38 -5.62 -7.19
CA LYS A 4 -0.38 -5.87 -6.14
C LYS A 4 -1.12 -6.19 -4.84
N ILE A 5 -0.71 -7.25 -4.16
CA ILE A 5 -1.29 -7.68 -2.87
C ILE A 5 -0.20 -7.74 -1.81
N GLU A 6 -0.49 -7.34 -0.58
CA GLU A 6 0.43 -7.51 0.53
C GLU A 6 0.48 -8.99 0.97
N GLN A 7 1.69 -9.51 1.22
CA GLN A 7 1.90 -10.83 1.82
C GLN A 7 2.52 -10.64 3.20
N GLU A 8 1.73 -10.91 4.24
CA GLU A 8 2.20 -10.91 5.62
C GLU A 8 3.22 -12.03 5.89
N PRO A 9 4.10 -11.88 6.89
CA PRO A 9 4.97 -12.95 7.34
C PRO A 9 4.16 -14.11 7.95
N GLY A 10 4.72 -15.32 7.90
CA GLY A 10 4.07 -16.54 8.40
C GLY A 10 3.49 -17.42 7.28
N SER A 11 3.04 -18.62 7.66
CA SER A 11 2.46 -19.59 6.71
C SER A 11 1.10 -19.13 6.18
N SER A 12 0.24 -18.62 7.05
CA SER A 12 -1.09 -18.11 6.69
C SER A 12 -1.03 -16.99 5.66
N GLY A 13 -0.13 -16.01 5.84
CA GLY A 13 0.05 -14.92 4.88
C GLY A 13 0.54 -15.39 3.51
N LYS A 14 1.45 -16.38 3.47
CA LYS A 14 1.91 -17.01 2.23
C LYS A 14 0.79 -17.75 1.50
N ASP A 15 0.02 -18.55 2.23
CA ASP A 15 -1.07 -19.33 1.65
C ASP A 15 -2.18 -18.41 1.12
N ALA A 16 -2.51 -17.34 1.84
CA ALA A 16 -3.47 -16.34 1.40
C ALA A 16 -3.04 -15.64 0.11
N ALA A 17 -1.78 -15.17 0.03
CA ALA A 17 -1.26 -14.54 -1.18
C ALA A 17 -1.24 -15.50 -2.38
N LEU A 18 -0.82 -16.75 -2.17
CA LEU A 18 -0.84 -17.78 -3.22
C LEU A 18 -2.27 -18.10 -3.69
N ALA A 19 -3.24 -18.16 -2.77
CA ALA A 19 -4.64 -18.36 -3.12
C ALA A 19 -5.18 -17.20 -3.98
N ILE A 20 -4.89 -15.95 -3.63
CA ILE A 20 -5.33 -14.79 -4.40
C ILE A 20 -4.70 -14.80 -5.81
N ILE A 21 -3.39 -15.06 -5.92
CA ILE A 21 -2.70 -15.14 -7.22
C ILE A 21 -3.32 -16.24 -8.10
N ARG A 22 -3.62 -17.41 -7.53
CA ARG A 22 -4.28 -18.51 -8.26
C ARG A 22 -5.69 -18.13 -8.71
N ASN A 23 -6.46 -17.49 -7.83
CA ASN A 23 -7.84 -17.10 -8.11
C ASN A 23 -7.94 -16.00 -9.18
N LEU A 24 -6.90 -15.19 -9.34
CA LEU A 24 -6.81 -14.11 -10.32
C LEU A 24 -6.00 -14.51 -11.57
N MET A 25 -6.03 -15.80 -11.93
CA MET A 25 -5.42 -16.29 -13.16
C MET A 25 -5.91 -15.49 -14.38
N GLY A 26 -4.98 -15.02 -15.20
CA GLY A 26 -5.26 -14.15 -16.35
C GLY A 26 -4.97 -12.66 -16.10
N PHE A 27 -4.67 -12.27 -14.86
CA PHE A 27 -4.19 -10.93 -14.53
C PHE A 27 -2.72 -10.97 -14.09
N PRO A 28 -1.93 -9.91 -14.36
CA PRO A 28 -0.60 -9.79 -13.78
C PRO A 28 -0.75 -9.41 -12.30
N VAL A 29 -0.59 -10.41 -11.43
CA VAL A 29 -0.70 -10.26 -9.97
C VAL A 29 0.65 -10.51 -9.31
N THR A 30 1.07 -9.63 -8.42
CA THR A 30 2.30 -9.80 -7.62
C THR A 30 2.02 -9.68 -6.12
N ALA A 31 2.70 -10.51 -5.33
CA ALA A 31 2.70 -10.42 -3.88
C ALA A 31 3.89 -9.58 -3.40
N ASP A 32 3.61 -8.58 -2.57
CA ASP A 32 4.60 -7.76 -1.88
C ASP A 32 4.96 -8.40 -0.55
N LYS A 33 6.20 -8.91 -0.44
CA LYS A 33 6.72 -9.43 0.83
C LYS A 33 7.22 -8.27 1.65
N VAL A 34 6.28 -7.65 2.36
CA VAL A 34 6.56 -6.46 3.13
C VAL A 34 7.44 -6.77 4.33
N THR A 35 8.37 -5.87 4.62
CA THR A 35 9.29 -5.95 5.74
C THR A 35 9.37 -4.59 6.43
N GLY A 36 9.86 -4.58 7.67
CA GLY A 36 9.95 -3.36 8.47
C GLY A 36 8.63 -2.97 9.14
N SER A 37 8.67 -1.87 9.88
CA SER A 37 7.51 -1.37 10.64
C SER A 37 6.43 -0.86 9.69
N LYS A 38 5.17 -1.16 10.01
CA LYS A 38 4.00 -0.66 9.27
C LYS A 38 3.90 0.87 9.36
N ASP A 39 4.36 1.46 10.48
CA ASP A 39 4.40 2.92 10.66
C ASP A 39 5.40 3.58 9.69
N VAL A 40 6.60 3.01 9.57
CA VAL A 40 7.62 3.52 8.62
C VAL A 40 7.11 3.44 7.19
N ARG A 41 6.38 2.36 6.83
CA ARG A 41 5.77 2.24 5.50
C ARG A 41 4.68 3.27 5.24
N LEU A 42 4.02 3.78 6.28
CA LEU A 42 2.97 4.80 6.19
C LEU A 42 3.53 6.22 6.01
N GLU A 43 4.75 6.49 6.48
CA GLU A 43 5.38 7.83 6.42
C GLU A 43 5.34 8.50 5.04
N PRO A 44 5.64 7.81 3.91
CA PRO A 44 5.52 8.43 2.59
C PRO A 44 4.10 8.94 2.28
N LEU A 45 3.06 8.20 2.68
CA LEU A 45 1.68 8.64 2.49
C LEU A 45 1.37 9.88 3.32
N VAL A 46 1.79 9.88 4.60
CA VAL A 46 1.61 11.04 5.49
C VAL A 46 2.30 12.27 4.91
N ALA A 47 3.53 12.13 4.41
CA ALA A 47 4.26 13.21 3.78
C ALA A 47 3.53 13.78 2.55
N GLN A 48 2.98 12.91 1.68
CA GLN A 48 2.22 13.35 0.51
C GLN A 48 0.88 14.01 0.89
N CYS A 49 0.21 13.52 1.94
CA CYS A 49 -0.99 14.17 2.50
C CYS A 49 -0.66 15.58 3.03
N ALA A 50 0.41 15.72 3.82
CA ALA A 50 0.86 17.01 4.35
C ALA A 50 1.24 18.00 3.25
N ALA A 51 1.84 17.52 2.16
CA ALA A 51 2.17 18.29 0.97
C ALA A 51 0.96 18.61 0.07
N LYS A 52 -0.25 18.14 0.42
CA LYS A 52 -1.49 18.32 -0.36
C LYS A 52 -1.46 17.66 -1.74
N ASN A 53 -0.76 16.55 -1.88
CA ASN A 53 -0.65 15.76 -3.13
C ASN A 53 -1.63 14.57 -3.19
N VAL A 54 -2.44 14.38 -2.15
CA VAL A 54 -3.40 13.27 -2.05
C VAL A 54 -4.81 13.84 -1.99
N TRP A 55 -5.69 13.33 -2.86
CA TRP A 55 -7.10 13.70 -2.91
C TRP A 55 -7.97 12.45 -2.84
N LEU A 56 -9.11 12.59 -2.18
CA LEU A 56 -10.11 11.54 -2.11
C LEU A 56 -11.24 11.82 -3.10
N VAL A 57 -11.75 10.77 -3.74
CA VAL A 57 -13.02 10.84 -4.46
C VAL A 57 -14.13 11.08 -3.44
N ARG A 58 -15.05 12.00 -3.75
CA ARG A 58 -16.16 12.35 -2.85
C ARG A 58 -17.09 11.15 -2.64
N GLY A 59 -17.40 10.86 -1.39
CA GLY A 59 -18.30 9.79 -0.97
C GLY A 59 -18.55 9.77 0.53
N ALA A 60 -19.57 9.05 0.97
CA ALA A 60 -19.92 8.95 2.40
C ALA A 60 -18.79 8.34 3.26
N TRP A 61 -17.86 7.62 2.63
CA TRP A 61 -16.72 6.96 3.27
C TRP A 61 -15.58 7.92 3.66
N ASN A 62 -15.55 9.16 3.14
CA ASN A 62 -14.41 10.06 3.33
C ASN A 62 -14.10 10.32 4.81
N GLN A 63 -15.12 10.60 5.62
CA GLN A 63 -14.92 10.94 7.04
C GLN A 63 -14.31 9.75 7.79
N HIS A 64 -14.89 8.56 7.63
CA HIS A 64 -14.38 7.33 8.26
C HIS A 64 -12.94 7.02 7.85
N PHE A 65 -12.58 7.20 6.58
CA PHE A 65 -11.22 7.01 6.10
C PHE A 65 -10.24 8.00 6.73
N VAL A 66 -10.60 9.28 6.79
CA VAL A 66 -9.75 10.33 7.39
C VAL A 66 -9.60 10.12 8.90
N ASP A 67 -10.69 9.79 9.59
CA ASP A 67 -10.66 9.52 11.03
C ASP A 67 -9.76 8.33 11.36
N GLU A 68 -9.85 7.24 10.59
CA GLU A 68 -8.96 6.09 10.74
C GLU A 68 -7.50 6.48 10.48
N LEU A 69 -7.22 7.16 9.37
CA LEU A 69 -5.86 7.56 8.99
C LEU A 69 -5.21 8.48 10.03
N CYS A 70 -5.97 9.41 10.61
CA CYS A 70 -5.51 10.33 11.65
C CYS A 70 -5.36 9.67 13.03
N ALA A 71 -5.99 8.50 13.26
CA ALA A 71 -5.88 7.78 14.52
C ALA A 71 -4.58 6.95 14.63
N ILE A 72 -3.91 6.66 13.51
CA ILE A 72 -2.66 5.89 13.50
C ILE A 72 -1.54 6.67 14.21
N PRO A 73 -0.74 6.04 15.10
CA PRO A 73 -0.63 4.59 15.36
C PRO A 73 -1.51 4.05 16.49
N ASN A 74 -2.35 4.89 17.10
CA ASN A 74 -3.07 4.56 18.34
C ASN A 74 -4.49 4.02 18.12
N GLY A 75 -5.02 4.13 16.90
CA GLY A 75 -6.36 3.68 16.54
C GLY A 75 -6.52 2.16 16.57
N THR A 76 -7.75 1.71 16.82
CA THR A 76 -8.11 0.27 16.78
C THR A 76 -8.03 -0.30 15.38
N PHE A 77 -8.40 0.48 14.38
CA PHE A 77 -8.38 0.12 12.97
C PHE A 77 -7.22 0.81 12.26
N ARG A 78 -6.67 0.15 11.23
CA ARG A 78 -5.58 0.69 10.42
C ARG A 78 -5.52 0.16 8.98
N ASP A 79 -6.43 -0.74 8.61
CA ASP A 79 -6.38 -1.46 7.35
C ASP A 79 -6.56 -0.53 6.14
N GLN A 80 -7.39 0.52 6.25
CA GLN A 80 -7.55 1.51 5.19
C GLN A 80 -6.27 2.32 4.99
N GLY A 81 -5.62 2.71 6.09
CA GLY A 81 -4.34 3.42 6.07
C GLY A 81 -3.20 2.58 5.49
N ASP A 82 -3.10 1.31 5.92
CA ASP A 82 -2.15 0.34 5.38
C ASP A 82 -2.33 0.10 3.89
N ALA A 83 -3.58 -0.11 3.45
CA ALA A 83 -3.89 -0.34 2.04
C ALA A 83 -3.51 0.88 1.17
N ALA A 84 -3.84 2.09 1.63
CA ALA A 84 -3.48 3.32 0.94
C ALA A 84 -1.95 3.53 0.87
N SER A 85 -1.25 3.25 1.98
CA SER A 85 0.22 3.30 2.04
C SER A 85 0.86 2.29 1.09
N GLY A 86 0.40 1.04 1.10
CA GLY A 86 0.89 -0.01 0.20
C GLY A 86 0.70 0.35 -1.26
N ALA A 87 -0.45 0.93 -1.61
CA ALA A 87 -0.73 1.41 -2.96
C ALA A 87 0.22 2.54 -3.40
N LEU A 88 0.42 3.56 -2.55
CA LEU A 88 1.35 4.66 -2.84
C LEU A 88 2.79 4.17 -3.01
N ASN A 89 3.26 3.30 -2.12
CA ASN A 89 4.60 2.73 -2.18
C ASN A 89 4.79 1.86 -3.44
N GLY A 90 3.77 1.09 -3.83
CA GLY A 90 3.75 0.36 -5.10
C GLY A 90 3.83 1.28 -6.32
N LEU A 91 3.11 2.41 -6.30
CA LEU A 91 3.16 3.41 -7.36
C LEU A 91 4.55 4.04 -7.47
N ALA A 92 5.13 4.48 -6.34
CA ALA A 92 6.44 5.11 -6.31
C ALA A 92 7.58 4.16 -6.73
N GLY A 93 7.53 2.90 -6.28
CA GLY A 93 8.51 1.87 -6.66
C GLY A 93 8.42 1.40 -8.11
N SER A 94 7.36 1.79 -8.85
CA SER A 94 7.21 1.46 -10.28
C SER A 94 7.94 2.44 -11.21
N LEU A 95 8.54 3.51 -10.67
CA LEU A 95 9.45 4.38 -11.42
C LEU A 95 10.81 3.68 -11.54
N VAL A 96 11.03 3.00 -12.66
CA VAL A 96 12.30 2.37 -13.01
C VAL A 96 13.40 3.44 -13.02
N GLN A 97 14.45 3.23 -12.24
CA GLN A 97 15.68 3.99 -12.35
C GLN A 97 16.31 3.66 -13.72
N ILE A 98 16.13 4.51 -14.73
CA ILE A 98 16.92 4.44 -15.96
C ILE A 98 18.17 5.29 -15.72
N GLY A 99 19.32 4.65 -15.71
CA GLY A 99 20.62 5.32 -15.72
C GLY A 99 21.57 4.62 -16.69
N VAL A 100 22.26 5.42 -17.51
CA VAL A 100 23.69 5.28 -17.73
C VAL A 100 24.29 6.62 -17.29
N ILE A 101 25.22 6.58 -16.34
CA ILE A 101 26.12 7.69 -16.00
C ILE A 101 27.37 7.43 -16.82
N ASP A 102 27.72 8.36 -17.71
CA ASP A 102 29.09 8.52 -18.20
C ASP A 102 29.41 10.02 -18.18
N ASP A 103 30.66 10.35 -17.85
CA ASP A 103 31.20 11.69 -17.54
C ASP A 103 31.01 12.75 -18.65
#